data_AF-A0A954WEC5-F1
#
_entry.id   AF-A0A954WEC5-F1
#
_cell.length_a   1.000
_cell.length_b   1.000
_cell.length_c   1.000
_cell.angle_alpha   90.00
_cell.angle_beta   90.00
_cell.angle_gamma   90.00
#
_symmetry.space_group_name_H-M   'P 1'
#
loop_
_entity.id
_entity.type
_entity.pdbx_description
1 polymer ?
#
loop_
_entity_poly.entity_id
_entity_poly.type
_entity_poly.pdbx_seq_one_letter_code
_entity_poly.pdbx_strand_id
1 'polypeptide(L)'
;MNETHTISEDDPVFDELVAYLDHELDDAERLRLERRLAEDPQYREQLVQLQRSWDMLDELPRATASESFTQTTVEMVAVSTAEEVERRQASLGWQRTALVVGGTLAALLLAVVTYNLVAANLAAPNRELAANLPVIENLDEYRYLTGNDVRFLRMLDEANVLNRVEQNNDAPLTPVSISAKLLEEPQAVSEAAKQELSRKKTRFEELSPAEQQRL
;
A
#
# COMPACT_ATOMS: atom_id res chain seq x y z
N MET A 1 -72.68 61.79 -0.47
CA MET A 1 -71.23 61.59 -0.27
C MET A 1 -70.78 60.59 -1.32
N ASN A 2 -69.92 61.00 -2.26
CA ASN A 2 -69.27 60.07 -3.18
C ASN A 2 -67.91 59.76 -2.55
N GLU A 3 -67.73 58.54 -2.05
CA GLU A 3 -66.47 58.09 -1.46
C GLU A 3 -65.44 57.97 -2.58
N THR A 4 -64.39 58.80 -2.54
CA THR A 4 -63.28 58.71 -3.50
C THR A 4 -62.49 57.45 -3.15
N HIS A 5 -62.82 56.32 -3.79
CA HIS A 5 -62.02 55.11 -3.68
C HIS A 5 -60.70 55.34 -4.44
N THR A 6 -59.68 55.82 -3.73
CA THR A 6 -58.29 55.76 -4.19
C THR A 6 -57.88 54.30 -4.27
N ILE A 7 -57.79 53.78 -5.49
CA ILE A 7 -57.26 52.46 -5.82
C ILE A 7 -55.79 52.43 -5.37
N SER A 8 -55.45 51.51 -4.47
CA SER A 8 -54.09 51.31 -3.94
C SER A 8 -53.27 50.42 -4.90
N GLU A 9 -51.94 50.45 -4.82
CA GLU A 9 -51.07 49.55 -5.60
C GLU A 9 -51.37 48.05 -5.34
N ASP A 10 -51.93 47.73 -4.17
CA ASP A 10 -52.35 46.37 -3.78
C ASP A 10 -53.78 46.00 -4.25
N ASP A 11 -54.46 46.87 -5.00
CA ASP A 11 -55.83 46.63 -5.48
C ASP A 11 -55.78 45.82 -6.78
N PRO A 12 -56.55 44.71 -6.93
CA PRO A 12 -56.64 43.98 -8.19
C PRO A 12 -57.06 44.85 -9.39
N VAL A 13 -57.70 45.99 -9.16
CA VAL A 13 -57.98 46.99 -10.20
C VAL A 13 -56.71 47.62 -10.76
N PHE A 14 -55.71 47.87 -9.92
CA PHE A 14 -54.43 48.42 -10.35
C PHE A 14 -53.71 47.44 -11.27
N ASP A 15 -53.65 46.17 -10.89
CA ASP A 15 -53.07 45.10 -11.70
C ASP A 15 -53.75 44.98 -13.08
N GLU A 16 -55.08 45.06 -13.13
CA GLU A 16 -55.85 45.00 -14.39
C GLU A 16 -55.52 46.19 -15.32
N LEU A 17 -55.34 47.40 -14.77
CA LEU A 17 -54.96 48.59 -15.55
C LEU A 17 -53.50 48.56 -16.00
N VAL A 18 -52.58 48.04 -15.18
CA VAL A 18 -51.17 47.85 -15.54
C VAL A 18 -51.05 46.82 -16.67
N ALA A 19 -51.70 45.66 -16.52
CA ALA A 19 -51.73 44.62 -17.54
C ALA A 19 -52.29 45.13 -18.89
N TYR A 20 -53.25 46.06 -18.85
CA TYR A 20 -53.76 46.71 -20.06
C TYR A 20 -52.70 47.58 -20.75
N LEU A 21 -51.92 48.36 -19.99
CA LEU A 21 -50.84 49.20 -20.53
C LEU A 21 -49.68 48.37 -21.10
N ASP A 22 -49.33 47.26 -20.44
CA ASP A 22 -48.27 46.35 -20.90
C ASP A 22 -48.75 45.36 -21.98
N HIS A 23 -50.01 45.48 -22.43
CA HIS A 23 -50.65 44.62 -23.42
C HIS A 23 -50.71 43.12 -23.04
N GLU A 24 -50.74 42.81 -21.75
CA GLU A 24 -50.80 41.44 -21.23
C GLU A 24 -52.23 40.88 -21.11
N LEU A 25 -53.27 41.72 -21.24
CA LEU A 25 -54.67 41.26 -21.22
C LEU A 25 -55.05 40.50 -22.49
N ASP A 26 -55.83 39.42 -22.32
CA ASP A 26 -56.44 38.71 -23.43
C ASP A 26 -57.55 39.55 -24.11
N ASP A 27 -58.03 39.11 -25.28
CA ASP A 27 -59.03 39.89 -26.04
C ASP A 27 -60.37 40.03 -25.32
N ALA A 28 -60.75 39.07 -24.48
CA ALA A 28 -62.01 39.09 -23.75
C ALA A 28 -61.92 40.01 -22.52
N GLU A 29 -60.80 39.99 -21.81
CA GLU A 29 -60.46 40.85 -20.68
C GLU A 29 -60.32 42.30 -21.14
N ARG A 30 -59.57 42.53 -22.22
CA ARG A 30 -59.41 43.87 -22.81
C ARG A 30 -60.75 44.50 -23.17
N LEU A 31 -61.65 43.76 -23.84
CA LEU A 31 -62.98 44.26 -24.20
C LEU A 31 -63.85 44.58 -22.97
N ARG A 32 -63.73 43.80 -21.90
CA ARG A 32 -64.44 44.07 -20.64
C ARG A 32 -63.92 45.34 -19.98
N LEU A 33 -62.60 45.49 -19.90
CA LEU A 33 -61.96 46.67 -19.33
C LEU A 33 -62.26 47.93 -20.15
N GLU A 34 -62.21 47.87 -21.48
CA GLU A 34 -62.55 48.99 -22.37
C GLU A 34 -64.00 49.46 -22.16
N ARG A 35 -64.94 48.51 -21.99
CA ARG A 35 -66.33 48.86 -21.66
C ARG A 35 -66.40 49.57 -20.31
N ARG A 36 -65.67 49.07 -19.31
CA ARG A 36 -65.61 49.67 -17.97
C ARG A 36 -65.00 51.06 -18.00
N LEU A 37 -63.92 51.27 -18.76
CA LEU A 37 -63.31 52.58 -18.99
C LEU A 37 -64.28 53.56 -19.69
N ALA A 38 -65.16 53.08 -20.57
CA ALA A 38 -66.17 53.93 -21.19
C ALA A 38 -67.26 54.39 -20.20
N GLU A 39 -67.62 53.53 -19.25
CA GLU A 39 -68.71 53.76 -18.30
C GLU A 39 -68.26 54.48 -17.02
N ASP A 40 -67.01 54.29 -16.59
CA ASP A 40 -66.49 54.78 -15.31
C ASP A 40 -65.40 55.88 -15.49
N PRO A 41 -65.71 57.15 -15.17
CA PRO A 41 -64.74 58.24 -15.22
C PRO A 41 -63.56 58.08 -14.24
N GLN A 42 -63.75 57.44 -13.08
CA GLN A 42 -62.69 57.27 -12.09
C GLN A 42 -61.64 56.27 -12.61
N TYR A 43 -62.09 55.20 -13.24
CA TYR A 43 -61.21 54.22 -13.91
C TYR A 43 -60.33 54.86 -14.99
N ARG A 44 -60.89 55.80 -15.77
CA ARG A 44 -60.11 56.54 -16.77
C ARG A 44 -59.08 57.47 -16.14
N GLU A 45 -59.44 58.15 -15.06
CA GLU A 45 -58.50 59.04 -14.35
C GLU A 45 -57.28 58.26 -13.85
N GLN A 46 -57.50 57.06 -13.31
CA GLN A 46 -56.41 56.17 -12.87
C GLN A 46 -55.52 55.71 -14.03
N LEU A 47 -56.12 55.29 -15.15
CA LEU A 47 -55.35 54.90 -16.34
C LEU A 47 -54.47 56.05 -16.85
N VAL A 48 -55.02 57.28 -16.88
CA VAL A 48 -54.28 58.48 -17.28
C VAL A 48 -53.15 58.79 -16.29
N GLN A 49 -53.37 58.63 -14.99
CA GLN A 49 -52.34 58.82 -13.97
C GLN A 49 -51.19 57.82 -14.13
N LEU A 50 -51.51 56.55 -14.36
CA LEU A 50 -50.51 55.50 -14.57
C LEU A 50 -49.72 55.74 -15.87
N GLN A 51 -50.40 56.08 -16.96
CA GLN A 51 -49.75 56.44 -18.23
C GLN A 51 -48.80 57.63 -18.07
N ARG A 52 -49.21 58.67 -17.34
CA ARG A 52 -48.33 59.82 -17.06
C ARG A 52 -47.06 59.43 -16.30
N SER A 53 -47.16 58.50 -15.34
CA SER A 53 -46.00 58.01 -14.60
C SER A 53 -45.02 57.28 -15.52
N TRP A 54 -45.52 56.50 -16.47
CA TRP A 54 -44.70 55.86 -17.51
C TRP A 54 -44.06 56.88 -18.46
N ASP A 55 -44.82 57.89 -18.90
CA ASP A 55 -44.29 58.98 -19.73
C ASP A 55 -43.11 59.70 -19.03
N MET A 56 -43.18 59.88 -17.70
CA MET A 56 -42.08 60.46 -16.92
C MET A 56 -40.84 59.57 -16.85
N LEU A 57 -40.99 58.24 -16.89
CA LEU A 57 -39.86 57.32 -16.95
C LEU A 57 -39.14 57.40 -18.29
N ASP A 58 -39.88 57.65 -19.38
CA ASP A 58 -39.31 57.87 -20.70
C ASP A 58 -38.49 59.18 -20.81
N GLU A 59 -38.79 60.16 -19.96
CA GLU A 59 -38.00 61.40 -19.84
C GLU A 59 -36.65 61.19 -19.13
N LEU A 60 -36.41 60.02 -18.51
CA LEU A 60 -35.18 59.79 -17.78
C LEU A 60 -33.95 59.77 -18.71
N PRO A 61 -32.86 60.48 -18.35
CA PRO A 61 -31.65 60.48 -19.13
C PRO A 61 -31.07 59.06 -19.19
N ARG A 62 -30.85 58.57 -20.40
CA ARG A 62 -30.19 57.28 -20.61
C ARG A 62 -28.73 57.39 -20.18
N ALA A 63 -28.37 56.73 -19.09
CA ALA A 63 -26.98 56.60 -18.68
C ALA A 63 -26.21 55.83 -19.76
N THR A 64 -25.17 56.45 -20.32
CA THR A 64 -24.22 55.76 -21.20
C THR A 64 -23.12 55.16 -20.34
N ALA A 65 -22.87 53.86 -20.48
CA ALA A 65 -21.77 53.22 -19.77
C ALA A 65 -20.45 53.86 -20.23
N SER A 66 -19.62 54.28 -19.27
CA SER A 66 -18.29 54.79 -19.59
C SER A 66 -17.39 53.65 -20.07
N GLU A 67 -16.41 53.99 -20.91
CA GLU A 67 -15.38 53.04 -21.32
C GLU A 67 -14.65 52.44 -20.11
N SER A 68 -14.44 53.23 -19.05
CA SER A 68 -13.85 52.75 -17.79
C SER A 68 -14.68 51.68 -17.09
N PHE A 69 -16.02 51.78 -17.11
CA PHE A 69 -16.90 50.76 -16.50
C PHE A 69 -16.75 49.42 -17.22
N THR A 70 -16.68 49.45 -18.55
CA THR A 70 -16.44 48.25 -19.36
C THR A 70 -15.06 47.67 -19.09
N GLN A 71 -14.04 48.52 -19.02
CA GLN A 71 -12.66 48.12 -18.70
C GLN A 71 -12.58 47.45 -17.32
N THR A 72 -13.13 48.07 -16.28
CA THR A 72 -13.15 47.50 -14.92
C THR A 72 -13.88 46.16 -14.87
N THR A 73 -14.97 46.02 -15.64
CA THR A 73 -15.72 44.75 -15.69
C THR A 73 -14.89 43.64 -16.34
N VAL A 74 -14.25 43.93 -17.48
CA VAL A 74 -13.37 42.97 -18.16
C VAL A 74 -12.17 42.62 -17.27
N GLU A 75 -11.59 43.59 -16.57
CA GLU A 75 -10.51 43.39 -15.63
C GLU A 75 -10.94 42.48 -14.47
N MET A 76 -12.11 42.72 -13.87
CA MET A 76 -12.65 41.90 -12.79
C MET A 76 -12.85 40.44 -13.23
N VAL A 77 -13.37 40.23 -14.44
CA VAL A 77 -13.52 38.88 -15.02
C VAL A 77 -12.14 38.25 -15.24
N ALA A 78 -11.18 38.98 -15.81
CA ALA A 78 -9.83 38.49 -16.03
C ALA A 78 -9.13 38.09 -14.72
N VAL A 79 -9.28 38.89 -13.65
CA VAL A 79 -8.73 38.58 -12.32
C VAL A 79 -9.37 37.32 -11.74
N SER A 80 -10.71 37.19 -11.80
CA SER A 80 -11.40 36.00 -11.27
C SER A 80 -10.96 34.71 -11.97
N THR A 81 -10.80 34.75 -13.30
CA THR A 81 -10.34 33.59 -14.07
C THR A 81 -8.88 33.25 -13.80
N ALA A 82 -8.02 34.25 -13.60
CA ALA A 82 -6.62 34.02 -13.21
C ALA A 82 -6.51 33.33 -11.84
N GLU A 83 -7.29 33.78 -10.84
CA GLU A 83 -7.34 33.15 -9.51
C GLU A 83 -7.82 31.68 -9.58
N GLU A 84 -8.84 31.40 -10.40
CA GLU A 84 -9.34 30.03 -10.58
C GLU A 84 -8.27 29.12 -11.20
N VAL A 85 -7.55 29.60 -12.22
CA VAL A 85 -6.46 28.85 -12.84
C VAL A 85 -5.32 28.58 -11.84
N GLU A 86 -4.93 29.57 -11.05
CA GLU A 86 -3.89 29.43 -10.04
C GLU A 86 -4.28 28.40 -8.96
N ARG A 87 -5.50 28.49 -8.43
CA ARG A 87 -6.02 27.49 -7.45
C ARG A 87 -6.04 26.08 -8.04
N ARG A 88 -6.42 25.94 -9.31
CA ARG A 88 -6.43 24.64 -9.99
C ARG A 88 -5.01 24.10 -10.17
N GLN A 89 -4.05 24.92 -10.61
CA GLN A 89 -2.66 24.52 -10.77
C GLN A 89 -2.00 24.12 -9.43
N ALA A 90 -2.27 24.86 -8.35
CA ALA A 90 -1.78 24.54 -7.02
C ALA A 90 -2.29 23.17 -6.52
N SER A 91 -3.56 22.83 -6.78
CA SER A 91 -4.14 21.54 -6.39
C SER A 91 -3.56 20.34 -7.16
N LEU A 92 -3.24 20.52 -8.44
CA LEU A 92 -2.71 19.45 -9.29
C LEU A 92 -1.28 19.07 -8.91
N GLY A 93 -0.47 20.02 -8.45
CA GLY A 93 0.90 19.77 -7.98
C GLY A 93 0.93 18.81 -6.78
N TRP A 94 0.06 19.02 -5.80
CA TRP A 94 -0.03 18.17 -4.61
C TRP A 94 -0.60 16.79 -4.92
N GLN A 95 -1.59 16.67 -5.80
CA GLN A 95 -2.12 15.35 -6.16
C GLN A 95 -1.08 14.47 -6.86
N ARG A 96 -0.26 15.03 -7.76
CA ARG A 96 0.80 14.28 -8.43
C ARG A 96 1.90 13.86 -7.47
N THR A 97 2.34 14.75 -6.56
CA THR A 97 3.35 14.39 -5.56
C THR A 97 2.80 13.38 -4.55
N ALA A 98 1.55 13.51 -4.12
CA ALA A 98 0.90 12.55 -3.24
C ALA A 98 0.75 11.16 -3.89
N LEU A 99 0.42 11.10 -5.19
CA LEU A 99 0.36 9.84 -5.93
C LEU A 99 1.74 9.20 -6.12
N VAL A 100 2.77 9.98 -6.44
CA VAL A 100 4.14 9.45 -6.57
C VAL A 100 4.65 8.95 -5.22
N VAL A 101 4.50 9.73 -4.15
CA VAL A 101 4.93 9.35 -2.80
C VAL A 101 4.11 8.16 -2.28
N GLY A 102 2.79 8.15 -2.50
CA GLY A 102 1.94 7.02 -2.13
C GLY A 102 2.31 5.76 -2.90
N GLY A 103 2.60 5.87 -4.20
CA GLY A 103 3.03 4.76 -5.05
C GLY A 103 4.38 4.18 -4.64
N THR A 104 5.36 5.03 -4.32
CA THR A 104 6.68 4.55 -3.86
C THR A 104 6.59 3.89 -2.49
N LEU A 105 5.79 4.44 -1.56
CA LEU A 105 5.56 3.83 -0.26
C LEU A 105 4.87 2.47 -0.38
N ALA A 106 3.86 2.37 -1.24
CA ALA A 106 3.17 1.11 -1.50
C ALA A 106 4.10 0.06 -2.11
N ALA A 107 4.96 0.44 -3.07
CA ALA A 107 5.96 -0.45 -3.65
C ALA A 107 6.97 -0.95 -2.62
N LEU A 108 7.43 -0.06 -1.71
CA LEU A 108 8.30 -0.43 -0.58
C LEU A 108 7.62 -1.43 0.36
N LEU A 109 6.37 -1.19 0.73
CA LEU A 109 5.60 -2.11 1.57
C LEU A 109 5.43 -3.47 0.89
N LEU A 110 5.13 -3.49 -0.40
CA LEU A 110 5.01 -4.74 -1.17
C LEU A 110 6.35 -5.51 -1.19
N ALA A 111 7.47 -4.80 -1.38
CA ALA A 111 8.80 -5.40 -1.37
C ALA A 111 9.14 -6.01 -0.01
N VAL A 112 8.84 -5.31 1.09
CA VAL A 112 9.05 -5.81 2.46
C VAL A 112 8.20 -7.05 2.71
N VAL A 113 6.91 -7.03 2.36
CA VAL A 113 6.02 -8.19 2.53
C VAL A 113 6.51 -9.38 1.72
N THR A 114 6.87 -9.16 0.45
CA THR A 114 7.38 -10.20 -0.45
C THR A 114 8.67 -10.82 0.10
N TYR A 115 9.61 -9.97 0.54
CA TYR A 115 10.87 -10.42 1.13
C TYR A 115 10.64 -11.30 2.37
N ASN A 116 9.77 -10.87 3.29
CA ASN A 116 9.47 -11.63 4.50
C ASN A 116 8.85 -13.00 4.19
N LEU A 117 7.94 -13.05 3.21
CA LEU A 117 7.26 -14.28 2.81
C LEU A 117 8.23 -15.29 2.17
N VAL A 118 9.15 -14.81 1.33
CA VAL A 118 10.21 -15.64 0.73
C VAL A 118 11.23 -16.09 1.78
N ALA A 119 11.66 -15.19 2.67
CA ALA A 119 12.62 -15.51 3.73
C ALA A 119 12.06 -16.57 4.69
N ALA A 120 10.79 -16.46 5.09
CA ALA A 120 10.14 -17.47 5.93
C ALA A 120 10.05 -18.84 5.23
N ASN A 121 9.74 -18.86 3.93
CA ASN A 121 9.63 -20.09 3.17
C ASN A 121 10.98 -20.77 2.92
N LEU A 122 12.06 -20.00 2.67
CA LEU A 122 13.41 -20.55 2.49
C LEU A 122 14.10 -20.94 3.81
N ALA A 123 13.75 -20.28 4.92
CA ALA A 123 14.30 -20.61 6.23
C ALA A 123 13.84 -21.98 6.75
N ALA A 124 12.64 -22.44 6.38
CA ALA A 124 12.13 -23.74 6.84
C ALA A 124 12.97 -24.93 6.31
N PRO A 125 13.22 -25.08 5.00
CA PRO A 125 14.12 -26.11 4.47
C PRO A 125 15.57 -25.95 4.93
N ASN A 126 16.05 -24.70 4.99
CA ASN A 126 17.43 -24.43 5.41
C ASN A 126 17.69 -24.77 6.88
N ARG A 127 16.66 -24.69 7.74
CA ARG A 127 16.77 -25.09 9.14
C ARG A 127 16.95 -26.60 9.28
N GLU A 128 16.29 -27.38 8.43
CA GLU A 128 16.49 -28.83 8.35
C GLU A 128 17.88 -29.17 7.81
N LEU A 129 18.36 -28.46 6.78
CA LEU A 129 19.72 -28.62 6.25
C LEU A 129 20.80 -28.23 7.26
N ALA A 130 20.58 -27.17 8.05
CA ALA A 130 21.51 -26.74 9.09
C ALA A 130 21.52 -27.71 10.28
N ALA A 131 20.36 -28.28 10.65
CA ALA A 131 20.28 -29.33 11.67
C ALA A 131 20.97 -30.62 11.21
N ASN A 132 20.83 -30.96 9.93
CA ASN A 132 21.45 -32.14 9.31
C ASN A 132 22.85 -31.85 8.75
N LEU A 133 23.41 -30.67 8.98
CA LEU A 133 24.71 -30.25 8.45
C LEU A 133 25.85 -31.24 8.84
N PRO A 134 25.94 -31.74 10.09
CA PRO A 134 26.98 -32.70 10.47
C PRO A 134 26.88 -34.03 9.71
N VAL A 135 25.66 -34.40 9.27
CA VAL A 135 25.41 -35.63 8.51
C VAL A 135 25.79 -35.44 7.04
N ILE A 136 25.50 -34.26 6.48
CA ILE A 136 25.80 -33.92 5.09
C ILE A 136 27.31 -33.71 4.90
N GLU A 137 27.99 -33.08 5.86
CA GLU A 137 29.44 -32.82 5.80
C GLU A 137 30.26 -34.13 5.79
N ASN A 138 29.83 -35.14 6.55
CA ASN A 138 30.52 -36.43 6.65
C ASN A 138 29.88 -37.52 5.76
N LEU A 139 29.04 -37.12 4.80
CA LEU A 139 28.30 -38.06 3.94
C LEU A 139 29.23 -39.00 3.17
N ASP A 140 30.39 -38.50 2.74
CA ASP A 140 31.38 -39.28 2.01
C ASP A 140 32.03 -40.35 2.91
N GLU A 141 32.26 -40.04 4.18
CA GLU A 141 32.77 -41.00 5.16
C GLU A 141 31.72 -42.09 5.44
N TYR A 142 30.46 -41.70 5.62
CA TYR A 142 29.37 -42.66 5.80
C TYR A 142 29.16 -43.53 4.55
N ARG A 143 29.29 -42.98 3.34
CA ARG A 143 29.21 -43.75 2.07
C ARG A 143 30.39 -44.70 1.88
N TYR A 144 31.58 -44.31 2.32
CA TYR A 144 32.76 -45.17 2.25
C TYR A 144 32.63 -46.40 3.16
N LEU A 145 32.17 -46.21 4.40
CA LEU A 145 31.96 -47.31 5.35
C LEU A 145 30.79 -48.21 4.97
N THR A 146 29.74 -47.65 4.37
CA THR A 146 28.49 -48.35 4.04
C THR A 146 28.49 -48.90 2.60
N GLY A 147 29.53 -48.64 1.80
CA GLY A 147 29.68 -49.20 0.45
C GLY A 147 28.56 -48.84 -0.52
N ASN A 148 28.04 -47.60 -0.45
CA ASN A 148 26.89 -47.11 -1.24
C ASN A 148 25.57 -47.89 -1.04
N ASP A 149 25.44 -48.71 0.02
CA ASP A 149 24.29 -49.59 0.19
C ASP A 149 23.59 -49.43 1.55
N VAL A 150 22.30 -49.11 1.52
CA VAL A 150 21.47 -48.92 2.74
C VAL A 150 21.19 -50.21 3.52
N ARG A 151 21.56 -51.38 2.98
CA ARG A 151 21.39 -52.68 3.67
C ARG A 151 22.09 -52.73 5.03
N PHE A 152 23.27 -52.13 5.16
CA PHE A 152 24.01 -52.09 6.42
C PHE A 152 23.26 -51.28 7.49
N LEU A 153 22.76 -50.09 7.14
CA LEU A 153 21.97 -49.26 8.05
C LEU A 153 20.68 -49.96 8.49
N ARG A 154 20.04 -50.70 7.57
CA ARG A 154 18.85 -51.49 7.87
C ARG A 154 19.14 -52.66 8.82
N MET A 155 20.29 -53.33 8.65
CA MET A 155 20.73 -54.37 9.59
C MET A 155 21.06 -53.80 10.98
N LEU A 156 21.62 -52.59 11.05
CA LEU A 156 21.93 -51.93 12.32
C LEU A 156 20.67 -51.51 13.10
N ASP A 157 19.66 -51.04 12.38
CA ASP A 157 18.33 -50.70 12.90
C ASP A 157 17.59 -51.96 13.38
N GLU A 158 17.59 -53.02 12.57
CA GLU A 158 16.98 -54.30 12.92
C GLU A 158 17.67 -54.99 14.11
N ALA A 159 18.99 -54.80 14.27
CA ALA A 159 19.73 -55.25 15.44
C ALA A 159 19.54 -54.33 16.68
N ASN A 160 18.73 -53.27 16.57
CA ASN A 160 18.39 -52.29 17.61
C ASN A 160 19.61 -51.71 18.36
N VAL A 161 20.76 -51.67 17.69
CA VAL A 161 22.05 -51.24 18.29
C VAL A 161 22.09 -49.72 18.43
N LEU A 162 21.44 -49.01 17.50
CA LEU A 162 21.33 -47.55 17.48
C LEU A 162 20.61 -47.01 18.73
N ASN A 163 19.52 -47.69 19.12
CA ASN A 163 18.70 -47.33 20.28
C ASN A 163 19.42 -47.64 21.61
N ARG A 164 20.36 -48.59 21.60
CA ARG A 164 21.18 -48.95 22.77
C ARG A 164 22.31 -47.95 23.05
N VAL A 165 22.78 -47.25 22.01
CA VAL A 165 23.75 -46.15 22.17
C VAL A 165 23.07 -44.91 22.75
N GLU A 166 21.80 -44.65 22.39
CA GLU A 166 21.02 -43.53 22.93
C GLU A 166 20.79 -43.64 24.45
N GLN A 167 20.56 -44.85 24.98
CA GLN A 167 20.35 -45.07 26.43
C GLN A 167 21.62 -44.97 27.29
N ASN A 168 22.81 -45.00 26.69
CA ASN A 168 24.09 -44.92 27.41
C ASN A 168 24.74 -43.52 27.31
N ASN A 169 24.05 -42.55 26.70
CA ASN A 169 24.53 -41.20 26.40
C ASN A 169 24.19 -40.13 27.45
N ASP A 170 23.87 -40.51 28.70
CA ASP A 170 23.83 -39.54 29.82
C ASP A 170 25.23 -38.99 30.17
N ALA A 171 26.30 -39.56 29.60
CA ALA A 171 27.61 -38.93 29.55
C ALA A 171 27.71 -38.09 28.26
N PRO A 172 28.25 -36.85 28.31
CA PRO A 172 28.37 -36.03 27.13
C PRO A 172 29.12 -36.81 26.05
N LEU A 173 28.50 -36.88 24.87
CA LEU A 173 29.11 -37.31 23.62
C LEU A 173 30.32 -36.42 23.35
N THR A 174 31.46 -36.74 23.94
CA THR A 174 32.72 -36.25 23.41
C THR A 174 32.83 -36.85 22.02
N PRO A 175 33.00 -36.04 20.96
CA PRO A 175 33.45 -36.60 19.71
C PRO A 175 34.67 -37.45 20.07
N VAL A 176 34.70 -38.72 19.64
CA VAL A 176 35.96 -39.45 19.60
C VAL A 176 36.77 -38.69 18.58
N SER A 177 37.45 -37.65 19.05
CA SER A 177 38.45 -37.00 18.28
C SER A 177 39.49 -38.07 18.06
N ILE A 178 39.61 -38.52 16.82
CA ILE A 178 40.88 -39.05 16.32
C ILE A 178 41.83 -37.83 16.24
N SER A 179 42.00 -37.14 17.38
CA SER A 179 42.90 -36.03 17.57
C SER A 179 44.27 -36.63 17.65
N ALA A 180 45.09 -36.38 16.63
CA ALA A 180 46.50 -36.00 16.74
C ALA A 180 47.42 -36.87 17.62
N LYS A 181 47.02 -38.06 18.05
CA LYS A 181 47.86 -39.01 18.78
C LYS A 181 48.74 -39.85 17.84
N LEU A 182 48.61 -39.61 16.53
CA LEU A 182 49.45 -40.21 15.49
C LEU A 182 50.57 -39.29 14.99
N LEU A 183 50.66 -38.05 15.48
CA LEU A 183 51.72 -37.10 15.15
C LEU A 183 52.53 -36.62 16.37
N GLU A 184 52.42 -37.29 17.52
CA GLU A 184 53.47 -37.21 18.53
C GLU A 184 54.71 -37.93 17.98
N GLU A 185 55.72 -37.11 17.67
CA GLU A 185 57.12 -37.49 17.59
C GLU A 185 57.43 -38.58 18.63
N PRO A 186 58.04 -39.72 18.24
CA PRO A 186 58.15 -40.87 19.11
C PRO A 186 58.99 -40.47 20.32
N GLN A 187 58.35 -40.37 21.49
CA GLN A 187 59.07 -40.34 22.76
C GLN A 187 60.08 -41.46 22.71
N ALA A 188 61.34 -41.07 22.84
CA ALA A 188 62.51 -41.92 22.77
C ALA A 188 62.16 -43.29 23.32
N VAL A 189 62.06 -44.28 22.43
CA VAL A 189 61.92 -45.68 22.80
C VAL A 189 63.04 -45.93 23.79
N SER A 190 62.66 -46.02 25.08
CA SER A 190 63.59 -46.21 26.18
C SER A 190 64.56 -47.31 25.77
N GLU A 191 65.87 -47.08 25.91
CA GLU A 191 66.89 -48.07 25.57
C GLU A 191 66.61 -49.42 26.25
N ALA A 192 65.92 -49.41 27.39
CA ALA A 192 65.40 -50.61 28.05
C ALA A 192 64.38 -51.38 27.20
N ALA A 193 63.46 -50.70 26.51
CA ALA A 193 62.46 -51.33 25.64
C ALA A 193 63.08 -51.92 24.37
N LYS A 194 64.10 -51.27 23.79
CA LYS A 194 64.87 -51.84 22.66
C LYS A 194 65.65 -53.09 23.09
N GLN A 195 66.25 -53.07 24.29
CA GLN A 195 66.94 -54.22 24.85
C GLN A 195 65.99 -55.38 25.18
N GLU A 196 64.77 -55.10 25.60
CA GLU A 196 63.76 -56.14 25.83
C GLU A 196 63.27 -56.77 24.52
N LEU A 197 63.08 -55.96 23.48
CA LEU A 197 62.70 -56.42 22.14
C LEU A 197 63.81 -57.26 21.49
N SER A 198 65.08 -56.85 21.61
CA SER A 198 66.20 -57.64 21.10
C SER A 198 66.36 -58.95 21.84
N ARG A 199 66.20 -58.98 23.17
CA ARG A 199 66.19 -60.22 23.95
C ARG A 199 65.05 -61.16 23.56
N LYS A 200 63.84 -60.63 23.33
CA LYS A 200 62.70 -61.43 22.87
C LYS A 200 62.94 -61.98 21.46
N LYS A 201 63.55 -61.19 20.58
CA LYS A 201 63.93 -61.63 19.23
C LYS A 201 64.99 -62.73 19.25
N THR A 202 66.06 -62.57 20.01
CA THR A 202 67.10 -63.61 20.14
C THR A 202 66.54 -64.88 20.76
N ARG A 203 65.68 -64.76 21.79
CA ARG A 203 64.99 -65.91 22.36
C ARG A 203 64.11 -66.61 21.33
N PHE A 204 63.37 -65.88 20.50
CA PHE A 204 62.55 -66.46 19.44
C PHE A 204 63.38 -67.18 18.38
N GLU A 205 64.53 -66.62 17.98
CA GLU A 205 65.47 -67.23 17.01
C GLU A 205 66.17 -68.48 17.54
N GLU A 206 66.28 -68.64 18.87
CA GLU A 206 66.81 -69.84 19.53
C GLU A 206 65.77 -70.96 19.73
N LEU A 207 64.46 -70.69 19.57
CA LEU A 207 63.43 -71.73 19.62
C LEU A 207 63.42 -72.56 18.32
N SER A 208 63.24 -73.88 18.45
CA SER A 208 63.20 -74.76 17.28
C SER A 208 61.99 -74.46 16.39
N PRO A 209 62.07 -74.71 15.06
CA PRO A 209 60.99 -74.39 14.11
C PRO A 209 59.64 -75.02 14.47
N ALA A 210 59.63 -76.13 15.23
CA ALA A 210 58.42 -76.81 15.66
C ALA A 210 57.66 -76.09 16.79
N GLU A 211 58.31 -75.19 17.53
CA GLU A 211 57.69 -74.42 18.63
C GLU A 211 57.27 -73.01 18.18
N GLN A 212 57.90 -72.46 17.14
CA GLN A 212 57.52 -71.17 16.53
C GLN A 212 56.14 -71.20 15.84
N GLN A 213 55.64 -72.37 15.44
CA GLN A 213 54.31 -72.54 14.83
C GLN A 213 53.17 -72.78 15.84
N ARG A 214 53.46 -72.77 17.16
CA ARG A 214 52.48 -73.02 18.23
C ARG A 214 52.16 -71.79 19.10
N LEU A 215 52.76 -70.64 18.81
CA LEU A 215 52.46 -69.32 19.39
C LEU A 215 51.68 -68.48 18.37
#